data_AF-A0A077M9K4-F1
#
_entry.id   AF-A0A077M9K4-F1
#
_cell.length_a   1.000
_cell.length_b   1.000
_cell.length_c   1.000
_cell.angle_alpha   90.00
_cell.angle_beta   90.00
_cell.angle_gamma   90.00
#
_symmetry.space_group_name_H-M   'P 1'
#
loop_
_entity.id
_entity.type
_entity.pdbx_description
1 polymer ?
#
loop_
_entity_poly.entity_id
_entity_poly.type
_entity_poly.pdbx_seq_one_letter_code
_entity_poly.pdbx_strand_id
1 'polypeptide(L)'
;MGRVVVAGAAGPSGQAVVRALRAAGHDVVPVTRSEVDLSDAAAVAAYAREVSAAGPVDALVHLVGGWRGGGGVAGQSDTDWEFLSERVIDTLRHTSREFFAALAASGGRLIIVSTTGLAAPRAGNANYLAAKAAAEAWTQALGHELAKTGGGSDILRVLALYSDADREANPEKDFGAWTHVDVLGGRIVTALA
;
A
#
# COMPACT_ATOMS: atom_id res chain seq x y z
N MET A 1 -19.56 6.54 -5.18
CA MET A 1 -19.13 5.15 -4.93
C MET A 1 -18.42 4.68 -6.18
N GLY A 2 -17.25 4.06 -6.04
CA GLY A 2 -16.37 3.75 -7.17
C GLY A 2 -15.67 2.41 -7.02
N ARG A 3 -14.99 1.98 -8.08
CA ARG A 3 -14.25 0.72 -8.16
C ARG A 3 -12.82 0.90 -7.64
N VAL A 4 -12.46 0.10 -6.65
CA VAL A 4 -11.19 0.20 -5.92
C VAL A 4 -10.37 -1.06 -6.10
N VAL A 5 -9.15 -0.92 -6.63
CA VAL A 5 -8.16 -2.00 -6.69
C VAL A 5 -7.37 -2.01 -5.39
N VAL A 6 -7.33 -3.16 -4.71
CA VAL A 6 -6.59 -3.33 -3.44
C VAL A 6 -5.45 -4.32 -3.64
N ALA A 7 -4.23 -3.81 -3.81
CA ALA A 7 -3.04 -4.63 -3.94
C ALA A 7 -2.53 -5.10 -2.57
N GLY A 8 -2.27 -6.41 -2.44
CA GLY A 8 -1.90 -7.02 -1.15
C GLY A 8 -3.10 -7.45 -0.32
N ALA A 9 -4.20 -7.83 -0.96
CA ALA A 9 -5.49 -8.13 -0.32
C ALA A 9 -5.50 -9.39 0.56
N ALA A 10 -4.54 -10.31 0.40
CA ALA A 10 -4.50 -11.55 1.17
C ALA A 10 -4.08 -11.38 2.64
N GLY A 11 -3.28 -10.34 2.96
CA GLY A 11 -2.80 -10.11 4.33
C GLY A 11 -3.86 -9.50 5.25
N PRO A 12 -3.65 -9.46 6.58
CA PRO A 12 -4.64 -8.94 7.54
C PRO A 12 -5.12 -7.52 7.23
N SER A 13 -4.20 -6.62 6.87
CA SER A 13 -4.52 -5.26 6.45
C SER A 13 -5.36 -5.22 5.17
N GLY A 14 -4.99 -6.04 4.18
CA GLY A 14 -5.70 -6.14 2.92
C GLY A 14 -7.13 -6.63 3.10
N GLN A 15 -7.32 -7.68 3.90
CA GLN A 15 -8.64 -8.21 4.21
C GLN A 15 -9.51 -7.18 4.94
N ALA A 16 -8.95 -6.47 5.93
CA ALA A 16 -9.68 -5.42 6.66
C ALA A 16 -10.10 -4.26 5.75
N VAL A 17 -9.20 -3.81 4.88
CA VAL A 17 -9.48 -2.74 3.91
C VAL A 17 -10.53 -3.16 2.90
N VAL A 18 -10.46 -4.38 2.35
CA VAL A 18 -11.47 -4.93 1.44
C VAL A 18 -12.84 -4.99 2.12
N ARG A 19 -12.91 -5.48 3.37
CA ARG A 19 -14.16 -5.50 4.14
C ARG A 19 -14.73 -4.10 4.34
N ALA A 20 -13.90 -3.14 4.77
CA ALA A 20 -14.31 -1.77 5.02
C ALA A 20 -14.84 -1.07 3.76
N LEU A 21 -14.14 -1.20 2.64
CA LEU A 21 -14.54 -0.63 1.35
C LEU A 21 -15.85 -1.21 0.83
N ARG A 22 -16.03 -2.54 0.93
CA ARG A 22 -17.29 -3.20 0.54
C ARG A 22 -18.45 -2.78 1.44
N ALA A 23 -18.23 -2.65 2.74
CA ALA A 23 -19.24 -2.16 3.68
C ALA A 23 -19.65 -0.71 3.40
N ALA A 24 -18.73 0.11 2.87
CA ALA A 24 -18.99 1.46 2.37
C ALA A 24 -19.59 1.49 0.95
N GLY A 25 -19.85 0.33 0.34
CA GLY A 25 -20.52 0.17 -0.96
C GLY A 25 -19.65 0.45 -2.19
N HIS A 26 -18.32 0.36 -2.05
CA HIS A 26 -17.42 0.33 -3.21
C HIS A 26 -17.45 -1.05 -3.90
N ASP A 27 -17.28 -1.06 -5.22
CA ASP A 27 -16.85 -2.26 -5.93
C ASP A 27 -15.35 -2.47 -5.66
N VAL A 28 -14.94 -3.66 -5.22
CA VAL A 28 -13.57 -3.89 -4.79
C VAL A 28 -12.97 -5.05 -5.58
N VAL A 29 -11.85 -4.76 -6.24
CA VAL A 29 -10.99 -5.73 -6.93
C VAL A 29 -9.82 -6.09 -6.00
N PRO A 30 -9.93 -7.16 -5.19
CA PRO A 30 -8.82 -7.62 -4.36
C PRO A 30 -7.74 -8.25 -5.24
N VAL A 31 -6.49 -7.85 -5.05
CA VAL A 31 -5.34 -8.42 -5.76
C VAL A 31 -4.44 -9.10 -4.75
N THR A 32 -4.26 -10.41 -4.92
CA THR A 32 -3.33 -11.22 -4.14
C THR A 32 -2.24 -11.79 -5.04
N ARG A 33 -1.26 -12.48 -4.43
CA ARG A 33 -0.14 -13.06 -5.18
C ARG A 33 -0.57 -14.19 -6.12
N SER A 34 -1.69 -14.87 -5.85
CA SER A 34 -2.18 -15.94 -6.73
C SER A 34 -2.81 -15.39 -8.01
N GLU A 35 -3.33 -14.16 -8.01
CA GLU A 35 -3.84 -13.52 -9.22
C GLU A 35 -2.71 -12.94 -10.05
N VAL A 36 -1.74 -12.25 -9.43
CA VAL A 36 -0.60 -11.65 -10.12
C VAL A 36 0.58 -11.46 -9.17
N ASP A 37 1.78 -11.81 -9.63
CA ASP A 37 3.02 -11.43 -8.94
C ASP A 37 3.38 -9.99 -9.30
N LEU A 38 3.25 -9.08 -8.34
CA LEU A 38 3.45 -7.64 -8.57
C LEU A 38 4.93 -7.26 -8.73
N SER A 39 5.89 -8.17 -8.47
CA SER A 39 7.30 -7.95 -8.82
C SER A 39 7.58 -8.20 -10.30
N ASP A 40 6.69 -8.89 -11.03
CA ASP A 40 6.79 -9.10 -12.47
C ASP A 40 6.06 -7.99 -13.24
N ALA A 41 6.82 -7.05 -13.79
CA ALA A 41 6.28 -5.91 -14.53
C ALA A 41 5.39 -6.32 -15.72
N ALA A 42 5.71 -7.42 -16.41
CA ALA A 42 4.93 -7.88 -17.56
C ALA A 42 3.59 -8.49 -17.13
N ALA A 43 3.60 -9.25 -16.04
CA ALA A 43 2.38 -9.80 -15.44
C ALA A 43 1.45 -8.68 -14.95
N VAL A 44 2.01 -7.64 -14.30
CA VAL A 44 1.23 -6.47 -13.85
C VAL A 44 0.60 -5.74 -15.04
N ALA A 45 1.34 -5.50 -16.12
CA ALA A 45 0.82 -4.82 -17.30
C ALA A 45 -0.32 -5.60 -17.96
N ALA A 46 -0.23 -6.94 -18.01
CA ALA A 46 -1.31 -7.78 -18.51
C ALA A 46 -2.56 -7.71 -17.62
N TYR A 47 -2.37 -7.86 -16.30
CA TYR A 47 -3.45 -7.84 -15.32
C TYR A 47 -4.16 -6.48 -15.26
N ALA A 48 -3.41 -5.37 -15.24
CA ALA A 48 -3.98 -4.03 -15.21
C ALA A 48 -4.83 -3.72 -16.45
N ARG A 49 -4.43 -4.23 -17.63
CA ARG A 49 -5.22 -4.13 -18.86
C ARG A 49 -6.55 -4.86 -18.74
N GLU A 50 -6.55 -6.08 -18.21
CA GLU A 50 -7.76 -6.86 -17.97
C GLU A 50 -8.72 -6.15 -17.02
N VAL A 51 -8.21 -5.69 -15.86
CA VAL A 51 -9.01 -4.97 -14.86
C VAL A 51 -9.61 -3.69 -15.44
N SER A 52 -8.82 -2.90 -16.17
CA SER A 52 -9.25 -1.64 -16.76
C SER A 52 -10.23 -1.83 -17.93
N ALA A 53 -10.12 -2.94 -18.67
CA ALA A 53 -11.09 -3.30 -19.71
C ALA A 53 -12.46 -3.69 -19.14
N ALA A 54 -12.50 -4.19 -17.90
CA ALA A 54 -13.75 -4.54 -17.22
C ALA A 54 -14.50 -3.33 -16.63
N GLY A 55 -13.89 -2.14 -16.59
CA GLY A 55 -14.54 -0.92 -16.10
C GLY A 55 -13.57 0.11 -15.52
N PRO A 56 -14.06 1.32 -15.18
CA PRO A 56 -13.25 2.39 -14.61
C PRO A 56 -12.59 1.96 -13.29
N VAL A 57 -11.43 2.54 -12.98
CA VAL A 57 -10.73 2.37 -11.71
C VAL A 57 -10.66 3.72 -11.02
N ASP A 58 -11.36 3.87 -9.92
CA ASP A 58 -11.50 5.13 -9.19
C ASP A 58 -10.46 5.26 -8.06
N ALA A 59 -9.90 4.14 -7.60
CA ALA A 59 -8.78 4.17 -6.67
C ALA A 59 -7.88 2.93 -6.77
N LEU A 60 -6.61 3.13 -6.47
CA LEU A 60 -5.63 2.09 -6.22
C LEU A 60 -5.12 2.22 -4.79
N VAL A 61 -5.37 1.20 -3.97
CA VAL A 61 -4.86 1.08 -2.61
C VAL A 61 -3.74 0.04 -2.61
N HIS A 62 -2.49 0.49 -2.48
CA HIS A 62 -1.32 -0.38 -2.51
C HIS A 62 -0.83 -0.71 -1.10
N LEU A 63 -1.12 -1.93 -0.64
CA LEU A 63 -0.78 -2.41 0.70
C LEU A 63 0.37 -3.43 0.69
N VAL A 64 0.93 -3.73 -0.48
CA VAL A 64 2.09 -4.61 -0.60
C VAL A 64 3.27 -3.94 0.09
N GLY A 65 3.95 -4.73 0.91
CA GLY A 65 5.12 -4.29 1.63
C GLY A 65 5.71 -5.41 2.45
N GLY A 66 6.43 -5.03 3.50
CA GLY A 66 7.11 -5.90 4.43
C GLY A 66 7.96 -5.04 5.36
N TRP A 67 8.55 -5.67 6.37
CA TRP A 67 9.47 -5.02 7.28
C TRP A 67 10.65 -5.94 7.54
N ARG A 68 11.86 -5.38 7.44
CA ARG A 68 13.11 -5.97 7.93
C ARG A 68 13.93 -4.83 8.53
N GLY A 69 14.34 -5.01 9.79
CA GLY A 69 15.27 -4.12 10.47
C GLY A 69 16.68 -4.71 10.46
N GLY A 70 17.63 -4.01 11.09
CA GLY A 70 19.01 -4.46 11.22
C GLY A 70 19.70 -4.02 12.51
N GLY A 71 18.97 -3.49 13.50
CA GLY A 71 19.50 -3.03 14.79
C GLY A 71 20.34 -1.73 14.70
N GLY A 72 21.34 -1.70 13.83
CA GLY A 72 22.15 -0.55 13.43
C GLY A 72 22.61 -0.65 11.98
N VAL A 73 23.54 0.22 11.56
CA VAL A 73 24.05 0.26 10.17
C VAL A 73 24.75 -1.05 9.78
N ALA A 74 25.55 -1.61 10.69
CA ALA A 74 26.28 -2.86 10.44
C ALA A 74 25.37 -4.08 10.21
N GLY A 75 24.12 -4.04 10.65
CA GLY A 75 23.14 -5.10 10.40
C GLY A 75 22.21 -4.82 9.21
N GLN A 76 22.44 -3.75 8.44
CA GLN A 76 21.74 -3.53 7.17
C GLN A 76 22.45 -4.35 6.10
N SER A 77 21.74 -5.31 5.49
CA SER A 77 22.28 -6.18 4.45
C SER A 77 21.72 -5.84 3.07
N ASP A 78 22.45 -6.18 2.01
CA ASP A 78 21.96 -6.07 0.63
C ASP A 78 20.76 -6.99 0.39
N THR A 79 20.74 -8.18 0.99
CA THR A 79 19.59 -9.11 0.91
C THR A 79 18.32 -8.51 1.52
N ASP A 80 18.43 -7.75 2.62
CA ASP A 80 17.30 -7.05 3.20
C ASP A 80 16.89 -5.85 2.35
N TRP A 81 17.85 -5.15 1.75
CA TRP A 81 17.56 -4.11 0.79
C TRP A 81 16.81 -4.64 -0.42
N GLU A 82 17.25 -5.73 -1.05
CA GLU A 82 16.59 -6.37 -2.20
C GLU A 82 15.14 -6.75 -1.87
N PHE A 83 14.92 -7.38 -0.70
CA PHE A 83 13.58 -7.70 -0.22
C PHE A 83 12.70 -6.45 -0.07
N LEU A 84 13.26 -5.36 0.45
CA LEU A 84 12.53 -4.11 0.69
C LEU A 84 12.30 -3.33 -0.61
N SER A 85 13.29 -3.23 -1.49
CA SER A 85 13.18 -2.52 -2.76
C SER A 85 12.16 -3.20 -3.66
N GLU A 86 12.22 -4.53 -3.79
CA GLU A 86 11.25 -5.28 -4.59
C GLU A 86 9.82 -5.05 -4.05
N ARG A 87 9.60 -5.29 -2.76
CA ARG A 87 8.25 -5.28 -2.19
C ARG A 87 7.66 -3.90 -1.97
N VAL A 88 8.48 -2.91 -1.59
CA VAL A 88 7.99 -1.57 -1.20
C VAL A 88 8.04 -0.60 -2.39
N ILE A 89 9.03 -0.74 -3.28
CA ILE A 89 9.25 0.19 -4.38
C ILE A 89 8.79 -0.43 -5.69
N ASP A 90 9.35 -1.57 -6.10
CA ASP A 90 9.12 -2.09 -7.45
C ASP A 90 7.66 -2.50 -7.67
N THR A 91 7.06 -3.22 -6.71
CA THR A 91 5.62 -3.56 -6.81
C THR A 91 4.73 -2.32 -6.87
N LEU A 92 5.07 -1.26 -6.13
CA LEU A 92 4.33 0.01 -6.16
C LEU A 92 4.47 0.66 -7.53
N ARG A 93 5.70 0.76 -8.04
CA ARG A 93 5.99 1.36 -9.35
C ARG A 93 5.32 0.61 -10.48
N HIS A 94 5.42 -0.72 -10.51
CA HIS A 94 4.76 -1.55 -11.51
C HIS A 94 3.26 -1.31 -11.48
N THR A 95 2.63 -1.48 -10.31
CA THR A 95 1.17 -1.38 -10.18
C THR A 95 0.67 0.03 -10.49
N SER A 96 1.28 1.06 -9.89
CA SER A 96 0.79 2.43 -10.05
C SER A 96 0.96 2.98 -11.47
N ARG A 97 2.01 2.56 -12.20
CA ARG A 97 2.21 3.00 -13.59
C ARG A 97 1.14 2.43 -14.50
N GLU A 98 0.84 1.15 -14.37
CA GLU A 98 -0.11 0.47 -15.25
C GLU A 98 -1.56 0.91 -14.98
N PHE A 99 -1.89 1.28 -13.74
CA PHE A 99 -3.21 1.86 -13.41
C PHE A 99 -3.30 3.38 -13.56
N PHE A 100 -2.19 4.09 -13.82
CA PHE A 100 -2.17 5.56 -13.82
C PHE A 100 -3.18 6.17 -14.80
N ALA A 101 -3.24 5.66 -16.03
CA ALA A 101 -4.15 6.19 -17.05
C ALA A 101 -5.63 6.02 -16.67
N ALA A 102 -5.98 4.89 -16.04
CA ALA A 102 -7.34 4.65 -15.55
C ALA A 102 -7.70 5.58 -14.39
N LEU A 103 -6.77 5.78 -13.44
CA LEU A 103 -6.95 6.72 -12.34
C LEU A 103 -7.06 8.17 -12.84
N ALA A 104 -6.23 8.57 -13.79
CA ALA A 104 -6.29 9.91 -14.35
C ALA A 104 -7.64 10.16 -15.06
N ALA A 105 -8.15 9.18 -15.81
CA ALA A 105 -9.42 9.27 -16.50
C ALA A 105 -10.64 9.36 -15.56
N SER A 106 -10.56 8.76 -14.37
CA SER A 106 -11.64 8.80 -13.38
C SER A 106 -11.55 9.98 -12.40
N GLY A 107 -10.44 10.74 -12.40
CA GLY A 107 -10.14 11.66 -11.29
C GLY A 107 -9.87 10.90 -9.98
N GLY A 108 -9.31 9.70 -10.09
CA GLY A 108 -9.12 8.75 -9.00
C GLY A 108 -7.93 9.03 -8.07
N ARG A 109 -7.74 8.13 -7.11
CA ARG A 109 -6.74 8.27 -6.04
C ARG A 109 -5.75 7.10 -5.95
N LEU A 110 -4.48 7.41 -5.70
CA LEU A 110 -3.45 6.43 -5.29
C LEU A 110 -3.21 6.52 -3.77
N ILE A 111 -3.39 5.43 -3.04
CA ILE A 111 -3.23 5.40 -1.58
C ILE A 111 -2.19 4.36 -1.19
N ILE A 112 -1.22 4.76 -0.34
CA ILE A 112 -0.24 3.84 0.25
C ILE A 112 -0.24 3.92 1.78
N VAL A 113 0.30 2.87 2.42
CA VAL A 113 0.64 2.90 3.86
C VAL A 113 2.14 3.08 4.02
N SER A 114 2.52 4.10 4.79
CA SER A 114 3.90 4.43 5.14
C SER A 114 4.11 4.40 6.65
N THR A 115 5.24 4.90 7.12
CA THR A 115 5.65 4.82 8.53
C THR A 115 5.85 6.20 9.16
N THR A 116 5.51 6.33 10.43
CA THR A 116 5.84 7.52 11.23
C THR A 116 7.35 7.65 11.48
N GLY A 117 8.12 6.58 11.32
CA GLY A 117 9.57 6.57 11.53
C GLY A 117 10.36 7.52 10.61
N LEU A 118 9.77 7.98 9.49
CA LEU A 118 10.38 8.95 8.60
C LEU A 118 10.57 10.34 9.23
N ALA A 119 9.80 10.67 10.27
CA ALA A 119 9.95 11.94 10.98
C ALA A 119 11.27 12.04 11.78
N ALA A 120 11.81 10.90 12.22
CA ALA A 120 13.08 10.84 12.95
C ALA A 120 13.78 9.49 12.65
N PRO A 121 14.46 9.38 11.49
CA PRO A 121 15.06 8.13 11.06
C PRO A 121 16.08 7.58 12.05
N ARG A 122 16.06 6.25 12.26
CA ARG A 122 16.99 5.54 13.16
C ARG A 122 17.77 4.49 12.40
N ALA A 123 19.05 4.35 12.73
CA ALA A 123 20.00 3.46 12.05
C ALA A 123 19.50 2.01 11.92
N GLY A 124 18.80 1.49 12.92
CA GLY A 124 18.29 0.12 12.91
C GLY A 124 17.22 -0.17 11.86
N ASN A 125 16.65 0.85 11.22
CA ASN A 125 15.67 0.72 10.14
C ASN A 125 16.12 1.45 8.86
N ALA A 126 17.42 1.68 8.66
CA ALA A 126 17.90 2.53 7.57
C ALA A 126 17.38 2.08 6.18
N ASN A 127 17.50 0.80 5.83
CA ASN A 127 17.00 0.28 4.55
C ASN A 127 15.47 0.42 4.43
N TYR A 128 14.72 0.06 5.47
CA TYR A 128 13.26 0.15 5.49
C TYR A 128 12.77 1.60 5.34
N LEU A 129 13.39 2.53 6.06
CA LEU A 129 13.04 3.95 6.00
C LEU A 129 13.43 4.55 4.66
N ALA A 130 14.58 4.19 4.08
CA ALA A 130 14.95 4.61 2.73
C ALA A 130 13.93 4.13 1.69
N ALA A 131 13.51 2.86 1.74
CA ALA A 131 12.51 2.33 0.83
C ALA A 131 11.13 3.01 0.99
N LYS A 132 10.71 3.27 2.23
CA LYS A 132 9.46 4.00 2.50
C LYS A 132 9.52 5.46 2.05
N ALA A 133 10.64 6.14 2.25
CA ALA A 133 10.83 7.51 1.75
C ALA A 133 10.75 7.56 0.22
N ALA A 134 11.37 6.61 -0.47
CA ALA A 134 11.27 6.48 -1.92
C ALA A 134 9.83 6.24 -2.38
N ALA A 135 9.09 5.36 -1.70
CA ALA A 135 7.67 5.12 -1.99
C ALA A 135 6.79 6.37 -1.76
N GLU A 136 7.05 7.17 -0.72
CA GLU A 136 6.34 8.44 -0.50
C GLU A 136 6.63 9.46 -1.60
N ALA A 137 7.90 9.64 -1.96
CA ALA A 137 8.29 10.56 -3.02
C ALA A 137 7.68 10.17 -4.37
N TRP A 138 7.71 8.87 -4.69
CA TRP A 138 7.04 8.30 -5.86
C TRP A 138 5.54 8.61 -5.85
N THR A 139 4.86 8.28 -4.76
CA THR A 139 3.41 8.47 -4.62
C THR A 139 3.00 9.94 -4.76
N GLN A 140 3.75 10.85 -4.14
CA GLN A 140 3.52 12.30 -4.25
C GLN A 140 3.69 12.81 -5.68
N ALA A 141 4.68 12.30 -6.42
CA ALA A 141 4.89 12.69 -7.81
C ALA A 141 3.71 12.26 -8.70
N LEU A 142 3.18 11.04 -8.52
CA LEU A 142 1.98 10.59 -9.23
C LEU A 142 0.75 11.39 -8.80
N GLY A 143 0.61 11.68 -7.51
CA GLY A 143 -0.48 12.51 -6.98
C GLY A 143 -0.50 13.91 -7.58
N HIS A 144 0.68 14.54 -7.74
CA HIS A 144 0.81 15.82 -8.42
C HIS A 144 0.33 15.75 -9.88
N GLU A 145 0.58 14.65 -10.59
CA GLU A 145 0.10 14.50 -11.96
C GLU A 145 -1.41 14.19 -12.02
N LEU A 146 -1.92 13.32 -11.13
CA LEU A 146 -3.35 13.00 -11.01
C LEU A 146 -4.19 14.24 -10.66
N ALA A 147 -3.63 15.20 -9.90
CA ALA A 147 -4.30 16.45 -9.58
C ALA A 147 -4.70 17.27 -10.83
N LYS A 148 -4.02 17.07 -11.97
CA LYS A 148 -4.36 17.74 -13.24
C LYS A 148 -5.69 17.26 -13.83
N THR A 149 -6.17 16.09 -13.41
CA THR A 149 -7.46 15.52 -13.83
C THR A 149 -8.46 15.41 -12.67
N GLY A 150 -8.22 16.13 -11.57
CA GLY A 150 -9.09 16.14 -10.38
C GLY A 150 -8.83 15.01 -9.39
N GLY A 151 -7.86 14.14 -9.65
CA GLY A 151 -7.46 13.07 -8.75
C GLY A 151 -6.40 13.49 -7.73
N GLY A 152 -5.72 12.51 -7.12
CA GLY A 152 -4.64 12.77 -6.19
C GLY A 152 -4.03 11.53 -5.55
N SER A 153 -3.31 11.72 -4.45
CA SER A 153 -2.71 10.62 -3.70
C SER A 153 -2.74 10.84 -2.19
N ASP A 154 -2.82 9.77 -1.42
CA ASP A 154 -2.77 9.81 0.04
C ASP A 154 -1.70 8.87 0.61
N ILE A 155 -1.04 9.33 1.67
CA ILE A 155 -0.02 8.56 2.39
C ILE A 155 -0.44 8.44 3.84
N LEU A 156 -0.87 7.24 4.22
CA LEU A 156 -1.26 6.96 5.60
C LEU A 156 -0.05 6.46 6.38
N ARG A 157 0.52 7.32 7.23
CA ARG A 157 1.62 6.93 8.13
C ARG A 157 1.07 6.26 9.39
N VAL A 158 1.68 5.14 9.77
CA VAL A 158 1.41 4.39 11.01
C VAL A 158 2.73 3.99 11.68
N LEU A 159 2.73 3.75 12.99
CA LEU A 159 3.91 3.18 13.65
C LEU A 159 4.08 1.71 13.26
N ALA A 160 3.04 0.93 13.49
CA ALA A 160 2.91 -0.46 13.14
C ALA A 160 1.42 -0.82 13.03
N LEU A 161 1.12 -1.92 12.35
CA LEU A 161 -0.24 -2.46 12.23
C LEU A 161 -0.35 -3.73 13.05
N TYR A 162 -1.54 -3.98 13.60
CA TYR A 162 -1.89 -5.25 14.22
C TYR A 162 -3.33 -5.64 13.90
N SER A 163 -3.58 -6.93 13.97
CA SER A 163 -4.89 -7.57 13.83
C SER A 163 -5.30 -8.28 15.11
N ASP A 164 -6.55 -8.74 15.16
CA ASP A 164 -7.03 -9.59 16.25
C ASP A 164 -6.19 -10.86 16.42
N ALA A 165 -5.71 -11.46 15.33
CA ALA A 165 -4.84 -12.62 15.39
C ALA A 165 -3.47 -12.30 16.04
N ASP A 166 -2.92 -11.11 15.79
CA ASP A 166 -1.67 -10.68 16.46
C ASP A 166 -1.88 -10.52 17.96
N ARG A 167 -3.05 -9.98 18.36
CA ARG A 167 -3.45 -9.80 19.76
C ARG A 167 -3.69 -11.13 20.46
N GLU A 168 -4.36 -12.07 19.80
CA GLU A 168 -4.58 -13.42 20.32
C GLU A 168 -3.27 -14.19 20.48
N ALA A 169 -2.36 -14.08 19.50
CA ALA A 169 -1.05 -14.72 19.55
C ALA A 169 -0.09 -14.07 20.56
N ASN A 170 -0.33 -12.82 20.97
CA ASN A 170 0.54 -12.06 21.86
C ASN A 170 -0.28 -11.28 22.91
N PRO A 171 -0.99 -11.96 23.83
CA PRO A 171 -1.95 -11.31 24.73
C PRO A 171 -1.31 -10.32 25.71
N GLU A 172 -0.04 -10.52 26.06
CA GLU A 172 0.71 -9.65 26.98
C GLU A 172 1.35 -8.42 26.29
N LYS A 173 1.27 -8.36 24.95
CA LYS A 173 1.91 -7.27 24.19
C LYS A 173 1.04 -6.01 24.24
N ASP A 174 1.65 -4.89 24.58
CA ASP A 174 1.01 -3.58 24.46
C ASP A 174 0.97 -3.10 23.00
N PHE A 175 -0.24 -3.03 22.45
CA PHE A 175 -0.52 -2.51 21.11
C PHE A 175 -1.00 -1.04 21.11
N GLY A 176 -0.98 -0.33 22.25
CA GLY A 176 -1.57 1.00 22.38
C GLY A 176 -1.03 2.05 21.39
N ALA A 177 0.23 1.93 20.97
CA ALA A 177 0.83 2.79 19.95
C ALA A 177 0.66 2.28 18.50
N TRP A 178 0.12 1.08 18.31
CA TRP A 178 -0.06 0.42 17.02
C TRP A 178 -1.48 0.72 16.50
N THR A 179 -1.65 0.66 15.18
CA THR A 179 -2.94 0.90 14.54
C THR A 179 -3.61 -0.42 14.21
N HIS A 180 -4.83 -0.64 14.68
CA HIS A 180 -5.58 -1.84 14.31
C HIS A 180 -5.92 -1.81 12.81
N VAL A 181 -5.91 -2.97 12.15
CA VAL A 181 -6.18 -3.05 10.69
C VAL A 181 -7.57 -2.55 10.31
N ASP A 182 -8.58 -2.66 11.18
CA ASP A 182 -9.91 -2.10 10.90
C ASP A 182 -9.92 -0.56 11.01
N VAL A 183 -9.08 0.02 11.89
CA VAL A 183 -8.88 1.49 11.95
C VAL A 183 -8.21 1.97 10.66
N LEU A 184 -7.25 1.21 10.12
CA LEU A 184 -6.68 1.48 8.80
C LEU A 184 -7.77 1.42 7.71
N GLY A 185 -8.62 0.39 7.71
CA GLY A 185 -9.75 0.25 6.79
C GLY A 185 -10.66 1.48 6.80
N GLY A 186 -11.06 1.95 7.98
CA GLY A 186 -11.87 3.17 8.13
C GLY A 186 -11.16 4.42 7.58
N ARG A 187 -9.86 4.59 7.86
CA ARG A 187 -9.08 5.72 7.32
C ARG A 187 -9.01 5.72 5.79
N ILE A 188 -8.93 4.55 5.17
CA ILE A 188 -8.92 4.42 3.70
C ILE A 188 -10.29 4.75 3.12
N VAL A 189 -11.39 4.31 3.76
CA VAL A 189 -12.74 4.71 3.35
C VAL A 189 -12.89 6.24 3.44
N THR A 190 -12.45 6.87 4.52
CA THR A 190 -12.49 8.34 4.66
C THR A 190 -11.67 9.05 3.58
N ALA A 191 -10.54 8.49 3.14
CA ALA A 191 -9.72 9.09 2.09
C ALA A 191 -10.35 9.02 0.69
N LEU A 192 -11.38 8.18 0.50
CA LEU A 192 -12.12 8.01 -0.76
C LEU A 192 -13.50 8.66 -0.76
N ALA A 193 -13.90 9.30 0.34
CA ALA A 193 -15.16 10.03 0.48
C ALA A 193 -15.04 11.46 -0.07
#